data_AF-A0A534LTV3-F1
#
_entry.id   AF-A0A534LTV3-F1
#
_cell.length_a   1.000
_cell.length_b   1.000
_cell.length_c   1.000
_cell.angle_alpha   90.00
_cell.angle_beta   90.00
_cell.angle_gamma   90.00
#
_symmetry.space_group_name_H-M   'P 1'
#
loop_
_entity.id
_entity.type
_entity.pdbx_description
1 polymer ?
#
loop_
_entity_poly.entity_id
_entity_poly.type
_entity_poly.pdbx_seq_one_letter_code
_entity_poly.pdbx_strand_id
1 'polypeptide(L)'
;MPHESGIRQRAIVGRRLDLADSELLTKYTLPFVDASWKVPFVVLDLVGSPPRIFAEPINWDGSRLHSTGSKADLRRIESVPLEDLAHLVHYDPWWVFRGVSGVDRTWIEAAFTTNIARPFMHAGKRLKIHDLRFADGMERLESILAKDDVFRPVELHRGEVDLLSLRGGMRNGVARPSSPSAKAL
;
A
#
# COMPACT_ATOMS: atom_id res chain seq x y z
N MET A 1 -26.38 11.53 -11.98
CA MET A 1 -25.70 11.43 -10.68
C MET A 1 -24.24 11.71 -10.92
N PRO A 2 -23.60 12.72 -10.29
CA PRO A 2 -22.15 12.88 -10.40
C PRO A 2 -21.51 11.63 -9.78
N HIS A 3 -20.63 10.96 -10.51
CA HIS A 3 -19.80 9.91 -9.94
C HIS A 3 -18.95 10.56 -8.84
N GLU A 4 -18.96 10.04 -7.62
CA GLU A 4 -17.88 10.37 -6.67
C GLU A 4 -16.58 9.95 -7.36
N SER A 5 -15.80 10.91 -7.87
CA SER A 5 -14.57 10.62 -8.60
C SER A 5 -13.59 9.84 -7.72
N GLY A 6 -12.84 8.95 -8.35
CA GLY A 6 -11.78 8.18 -7.71
C GLY A 6 -12.22 6.78 -7.28
N ILE A 7 -11.21 5.93 -7.10
CA ILE A 7 -11.37 4.53 -6.76
C ILE A 7 -10.78 4.19 -5.39
N ARG A 8 -11.55 3.44 -4.61
CA ARG A 8 -11.06 2.90 -3.33
C ARG A 8 -10.19 1.68 -3.54
N GLN A 9 -9.10 1.55 -2.77
CA GLN A 9 -8.22 0.38 -2.84
C GLN A 9 -8.97 -0.94 -2.60
N ARG A 10 -9.97 -0.93 -1.71
CA ARG A 10 -10.79 -2.14 -1.49
C ARG A 10 -11.68 -2.49 -2.68
N ALA A 11 -12.02 -1.54 -3.55
CA ALA A 11 -12.86 -1.76 -4.72
C ALA A 11 -12.10 -2.41 -5.90
N ILE A 12 -10.78 -2.27 -5.94
CA ILE A 12 -9.89 -2.88 -6.96
C ILE A 12 -9.44 -4.31 -6.65
N VAL A 13 -9.75 -4.84 -5.46
CA VAL A 13 -9.40 -6.21 -5.07
C VAL A 13 -10.16 -7.23 -5.92
N GLY A 14 -9.48 -8.28 -6.37
CA GLY A 14 -10.11 -9.39 -7.09
C GLY A 14 -10.64 -9.02 -8.48
N ARG A 15 -10.14 -7.94 -9.08
CA ARG A 15 -10.60 -7.45 -10.39
C ARG A 15 -9.79 -8.05 -11.54
N ARG A 16 -10.43 -8.12 -12.71
CA ARG A 16 -9.73 -8.34 -13.96
C ARG A 16 -9.04 -7.05 -14.39
N LEU A 17 -7.81 -7.20 -14.89
CA LEU A 17 -7.06 -6.15 -15.54
C LEU A 17 -6.90 -6.51 -17.02
N ASP A 18 -7.55 -5.73 -17.87
CA ASP A 18 -7.43 -5.83 -19.32
C ASP A 18 -6.19 -5.01 -19.75
N LEU A 19 -5.20 -5.70 -20.29
CA LEU A 19 -4.01 -5.13 -20.92
C LEU A 19 -4.24 -5.02 -22.43
N ALA A 20 -3.32 -4.36 -23.14
CA ALA A 20 -3.41 -4.20 -24.60
C ALA A 20 -3.39 -5.54 -25.36
N ASP A 21 -2.76 -6.58 -24.79
CA ASP A 21 -2.50 -7.87 -25.44
C ASP A 21 -3.03 -9.08 -24.66
N SER A 22 -3.61 -8.88 -23.47
CA SER A 22 -3.99 -9.96 -22.57
C SER A 22 -4.98 -9.53 -21.49
N GLU A 23 -5.67 -10.51 -20.88
CA GLU A 23 -6.47 -10.30 -19.65
C GLU A 23 -5.73 -10.97 -18.48
N LEU A 24 -5.58 -10.25 -17.37
CA LEU A 24 -5.01 -10.77 -16.13
C LEU A 24 -6.08 -10.90 -15.05
N LEU A 25 -6.07 -12.04 -14.35
CA LEU A 25 -6.86 -12.21 -13.13
C LEU A 25 -6.01 -11.84 -11.91
N THR A 26 -6.31 -10.68 -11.31
CA THR A 26 -5.64 -10.24 -10.08
C THR A 26 -6.38 -10.79 -8.86
N LYS A 27 -5.62 -11.31 -7.89
CA LYS A 27 -6.10 -11.54 -6.54
C LYS A 27 -6.13 -10.21 -5.78
N TYR A 28 -5.05 -9.43 -5.89
CA TYR A 28 -4.95 -8.08 -5.35
C TYR A 28 -4.21 -7.14 -6.29
N THR A 29 -4.63 -5.89 -6.28
CA THR A 29 -3.98 -4.76 -6.95
C THR A 29 -3.54 -3.80 -5.86
N LEU A 30 -2.22 -3.65 -5.67
CA LEU A 30 -1.63 -2.91 -4.56
C LEU A 30 -0.78 -1.73 -5.06
N PRO A 31 -1.33 -0.50 -5.07
CA PRO A 31 -0.57 0.69 -5.37
C PRO A 31 0.46 1.01 -4.29
N PHE A 32 1.68 1.35 -4.71
CA PHE A 32 2.66 2.01 -3.84
C PHE A 32 2.59 3.51 -4.09
N VAL A 33 2.69 4.32 -3.04
CA VAL A 33 2.50 5.78 -3.10
C VAL A 33 3.75 6.47 -2.59
N ASP A 34 4.23 7.49 -3.30
CA ASP A 34 5.37 8.30 -2.86
C ASP A 34 4.97 9.48 -1.97
N ALA A 35 5.94 10.21 -1.43
CA ALA A 35 5.69 11.40 -0.60
C ALA A 35 4.95 12.54 -1.35
N SER A 36 4.98 12.53 -2.68
CA SER A 36 4.24 13.47 -3.53
C SER A 36 2.81 13.03 -3.82
N TRP A 37 2.36 11.93 -3.20
CA TRP A 37 1.06 11.27 -3.37
C TRP A 37 0.88 10.62 -4.75
N LYS A 38 1.94 10.46 -5.53
CA LYS A 38 1.88 9.76 -6.83
C LYS A 38 2.03 8.27 -6.64
N VAL A 39 1.50 7.50 -7.60
CA VAL A 39 1.65 6.06 -7.69
C VAL A 39 2.72 5.72 -8.73
N PRO A 40 3.99 5.51 -8.34
CA PRO A 40 5.04 5.16 -9.30
C PRO A 40 4.88 3.75 -9.86
N PHE A 41 4.25 2.83 -9.12
CA PHE A 41 3.91 1.50 -9.59
C PHE A 41 2.84 0.83 -8.73
N VAL A 42 2.29 -0.24 -9.27
CA VAL A 42 1.34 -1.14 -8.62
C VAL A 42 1.94 -2.54 -8.57
N VAL A 43 1.82 -3.21 -7.42
CA VAL A 43 2.09 -4.64 -7.28
C VAL A 43 0.80 -5.39 -7.62
N LEU A 44 0.86 -6.26 -8.62
CA LEU A 44 -0.22 -7.16 -9.01
C LEU A 44 0.06 -8.55 -8.42
N ASP A 45 -0.76 -8.97 -7.47
CA ASP A 45 -0.81 -10.36 -7.01
C ASP A 45 -1.71 -11.14 -7.96
N LEU A 46 -1.11 -12.01 -8.78
CA LEU A 46 -1.77 -12.67 -9.90
C LEU A 46 -2.17 -14.10 -9.50
N VAL A 47 -3.35 -14.54 -9.94
CA VAL A 47 -3.76 -15.93 -9.72
C VAL A 47 -2.84 -16.86 -10.49
N GLY A 48 -2.20 -17.81 -9.77
CA GLY A 48 -1.35 -18.83 -10.38
C GLY A 48 0.06 -18.38 -10.78
N SER A 49 0.51 -17.18 -10.38
CA SER A 49 1.88 -16.74 -10.63
C SER A 49 2.41 -15.83 -9.52
N PRO A 50 3.75 -15.69 -9.36
CA PRO A 50 4.31 -14.78 -8.37
C PRO A 50 3.94 -13.32 -8.67
N PRO A 51 3.85 -12.45 -7.65
CA PRO A 51 3.55 -11.03 -7.83
C PRO A 51 4.46 -10.33 -8.85
N ARG A 52 3.91 -9.32 -9.51
CA ARG A 52 4.58 -8.52 -10.54
C ARG A 52 4.42 -7.03 -10.29
N ILE A 53 5.40 -6.26 -10.76
CA ILE A 53 5.33 -4.80 -10.81
C ILE A 53 4.72 -4.40 -12.13
N PHE A 54 3.78 -3.47 -12.08
CA PHE A 54 3.24 -2.80 -13.24
C PHE A 54 3.31 -1.29 -13.01
N ALA A 55 4.02 -0.59 -13.89
CA ALA A 55 4.24 0.86 -13.78
C ALA A 55 3.46 1.67 -14.84
N GLU A 56 2.73 0.98 -15.72
CA GLU A 56 1.86 1.64 -16.69
C GLU A 56 0.56 2.12 -16.03
N PRO A 57 -0.09 3.17 -16.57
CA PRO A 57 -1.35 3.67 -16.05
C PRO A 57 -2.44 2.59 -15.98
N ILE A 58 -3.19 2.55 -14.87
CA ILE A 58 -4.34 1.66 -14.69
C ILE A 58 -5.60 2.49 -14.47
N ASN A 59 -6.52 2.44 -15.42
CA ASN A 59 -7.79 3.15 -15.34
C ASN A 59 -8.90 2.25 -14.83
N TRP A 60 -9.84 2.84 -14.10
CA TRP A 60 -11.08 2.21 -13.67
C TRP A 60 -12.27 2.76 -14.45
N ASP A 61 -13.08 1.88 -15.05
CA ASP A 61 -14.26 2.26 -15.83
C ASP A 61 -15.59 2.15 -15.06
N GLY A 62 -15.54 1.77 -13.77
CA GLY A 62 -16.72 1.44 -12.97
C GLY A 62 -16.92 -0.08 -12.75
N SER A 63 -16.22 -0.93 -13.51
CA SER A 63 -16.40 -2.38 -13.47
C SER A 63 -15.10 -3.18 -13.55
N ARG A 64 -14.15 -2.72 -14.36
CA ARG A 64 -12.90 -3.40 -14.71
C ARG A 64 -11.73 -2.43 -14.66
N LEU A 65 -10.54 -2.99 -14.50
CA LEU A 65 -9.29 -2.26 -14.62
C LEU A 65 -8.79 -2.39 -16.06
N HIS A 66 -8.29 -1.29 -16.62
CA HIS A 66 -7.78 -1.25 -17.99
C HIS A 66 -6.42 -0.54 -18.04
N SER A 67 -5.53 -1.06 -18.86
CA SER A 67 -4.27 -0.40 -19.19
C SER A 67 -3.97 -0.53 -20.68
N THR A 68 -3.27 0.48 -21.21
CA THR A 68 -2.68 0.41 -22.56
C THR A 68 -1.32 -0.30 -22.55
N GLY A 69 -0.78 -0.62 -21.37
CA GLY A 69 0.40 -1.45 -21.21
C GLY A 69 0.15 -2.89 -21.65
N SER A 70 1.22 -3.60 -21.95
CA SER A 70 1.25 -4.99 -22.39
C SER A 70 1.68 -5.93 -21.27
N LYS A 71 1.51 -7.24 -21.48
CA LYS A 71 2.02 -8.25 -20.54
C LYS A 71 3.54 -8.20 -20.39
N ALA A 72 4.27 -7.74 -21.41
CA ALA A 72 5.73 -7.63 -21.38
C ALA A 72 6.22 -6.55 -20.40
N ASP A 73 5.37 -5.58 -20.04
CA ASP A 73 5.67 -4.51 -19.09
C ASP A 73 5.58 -4.97 -17.63
N LEU A 74 5.08 -6.20 -17.39
CA LEU A 74 5.08 -6.83 -16.07
C LEU A 74 6.49 -7.25 -15.67
N ARG A 75 7.05 -6.55 -14.69
CA ARG A 75 8.39 -6.84 -14.18
C ARG A 75 8.32 -7.71 -12.94
N ARG A 76 9.41 -8.43 -12.69
CA ARG A 76 9.61 -9.09 -11.39
C ARG A 76 9.64 -8.03 -10.28
N ILE A 77 9.19 -8.42 -9.11
CA ILE A 77 9.14 -7.55 -7.94
C ILE A 77 10.52 -7.07 -7.50
N GLU A 78 11.54 -7.91 -7.64
CA GLU A 78 12.95 -7.60 -7.39
C GLU A 78 13.57 -6.62 -8.39
N SER A 79 12.83 -6.20 -9.44
CA SER A 79 13.31 -5.14 -10.34
C SER A 79 13.26 -3.74 -9.71
N VAL A 80 12.59 -3.60 -8.56
CA VAL A 80 12.58 -2.38 -7.76
C VAL A 80 13.66 -2.51 -6.68
N PRO A 81 14.69 -1.64 -6.68
CA PRO A 81 15.70 -1.57 -5.63
C PRO A 81 15.08 -1.39 -4.24
N LEU A 82 15.69 -1.98 -3.21
CA LEU A 82 15.14 -1.94 -1.85
C LEU A 82 15.16 -0.51 -1.27
N GLU A 83 16.16 0.27 -1.65
CA GLU A 83 16.29 1.70 -1.31
C GLU A 83 15.14 2.53 -1.87
N ASP A 84 14.60 2.20 -3.04
CA ASP A 84 13.47 2.92 -3.63
C ASP A 84 12.19 2.68 -2.82
N LEU A 85 12.02 1.47 -2.27
CA LEU A 85 10.89 1.18 -1.37
C LEU A 85 10.91 2.06 -0.11
N ALA A 86 12.10 2.47 0.37
CA ALA A 86 12.23 3.36 1.51
C ALA A 86 11.65 4.77 1.25
N HIS A 87 11.22 5.08 0.02
CA HIS A 87 10.54 6.34 -0.33
C HIS A 87 9.05 6.18 -0.63
N LEU A 88 8.51 4.96 -0.47
CA LEU A 88 7.11 4.63 -0.76
C LEU A 88 6.30 4.18 0.47
N VAL A 89 4.98 4.25 0.38
CA VAL A 89 4.03 3.68 1.34
C VAL A 89 3.01 2.82 0.62
N HIS A 90 2.41 1.89 1.35
CA HIS A 90 1.22 1.17 0.88
C HIS A 90 0.28 0.90 2.05
N TYR A 91 -1.00 0.68 1.78
CA TYR A 91 -1.99 0.40 2.82
C TYR A 91 -2.52 -1.02 2.72
N ASP A 92 -2.20 -1.85 3.71
CA ASP A 92 -2.84 -3.13 4.05
C ASP A 92 -3.53 -3.96 2.95
N PRO A 93 -2.73 -4.67 2.12
CA PRO A 93 -3.12 -6.02 1.77
C PRO A 93 -1.96 -6.95 2.11
N TRP A 94 -1.58 -6.99 3.38
CA TRP A 94 -0.47 -7.80 3.92
C TRP A 94 -0.50 -9.30 3.55
N TRP A 95 -1.67 -9.84 3.20
CA TRP A 95 -1.83 -11.18 2.63
C TRP A 95 -1.17 -11.39 1.26
N VAL A 96 -0.84 -10.31 0.53
CA VAL A 96 -0.15 -10.35 -0.77
C VAL A 96 1.27 -10.84 -0.58
N PHE A 97 1.90 -10.56 0.56
CA PHE A 97 3.30 -10.91 0.81
C PHE A 97 3.45 -12.09 1.76
N ARG A 98 2.36 -12.60 2.33
CA ARG A 98 2.39 -13.70 3.29
C ARG A 98 2.38 -15.05 2.56
N GLY A 99 3.49 -15.78 2.65
CA GLY A 99 3.60 -17.14 2.08
C GLY A 99 3.72 -17.17 0.55
N VAL A 100 4.10 -16.05 -0.06
CA VAL A 100 4.38 -16.00 -1.50
C VAL A 100 5.69 -16.70 -1.80
N SER A 101 5.64 -17.57 -2.81
CA SER A 101 6.81 -18.23 -3.38
C SER A 101 7.39 -17.41 -4.53
N GLY A 102 8.69 -17.55 -4.77
CA GLY A 102 9.36 -16.88 -5.89
C GLY A 102 9.55 -15.37 -5.72
N VAL A 103 9.48 -14.88 -4.47
CA VAL A 103 9.85 -13.50 -4.11
C VAL A 103 10.95 -13.53 -3.06
N ASP A 104 11.98 -12.70 -3.25
CA ASP A 104 13.08 -12.59 -2.29
C ASP A 104 12.59 -12.12 -0.92
N ARG A 105 13.07 -12.77 0.14
CA ARG A 105 12.67 -12.48 1.52
C ARG A 105 13.04 -11.05 1.93
N THR A 106 14.17 -10.53 1.49
CA THR A 106 14.63 -9.17 1.80
C THR A 106 13.69 -8.13 1.21
N TRP A 107 13.16 -8.39 0.01
CA TRP A 107 12.16 -7.52 -0.61
C TRP A 107 10.86 -7.53 0.19
N ILE A 108 10.37 -8.71 0.59
CA ILE A 108 9.18 -8.84 1.44
C ILE A 108 9.34 -8.06 2.74
N GLU A 109 10.51 -8.17 3.39
CA GLU A 109 10.81 -7.46 4.63
C GLU A 109 10.87 -5.94 4.42
N ALA A 110 11.53 -5.47 3.36
CA ALA A 110 11.56 -4.06 3.01
C ALA A 110 10.15 -3.52 2.74
N ALA A 111 9.33 -4.21 1.97
CA ALA A 111 7.94 -3.83 1.71
C ALA A 111 7.10 -3.78 2.98
N PHE A 112 7.29 -4.70 3.94
CA PHE A 112 6.57 -4.61 5.22
C PHE A 112 6.87 -3.33 6.00
N THR A 113 8.06 -2.74 5.86
CA THR A 113 8.39 -1.47 6.53
C THR A 113 7.64 -0.25 5.95
N THR A 114 7.08 -0.37 4.75
CA THR A 114 6.35 0.72 4.07
C THR A 114 4.85 0.74 4.38
N ASN A 115 4.35 -0.22 5.17
CA ASN A 115 2.92 -0.34 5.47
C ASN A 115 2.44 0.73 6.47
N ILE A 116 1.32 1.39 6.13
CA ILE A 116 0.69 2.46 6.94
C ILE A 116 -0.60 2.02 7.66
N ALA A 117 -0.91 0.72 7.73
CA ALA A 117 -2.13 0.19 8.35
C ALA A 117 -2.29 0.46 9.86
N ARG A 118 -1.21 0.89 10.54
CA ARG A 118 -1.20 1.06 11.99
C ARG A 118 -1.95 2.34 12.40
N PRO A 119 -2.56 2.37 13.59
CA PRO A 119 -3.09 3.61 14.12
C PRO A 119 -1.99 4.66 14.30
N PHE A 120 -2.31 5.93 14.05
CA PHE A 120 -1.41 7.07 14.15
C PHE A 120 -2.11 8.24 14.86
N MET A 121 -1.33 9.21 15.33
CA MET A 121 -1.86 10.43 15.94
C MET A 121 -1.94 11.54 14.91
N HIS A 122 -3.07 12.23 14.85
CA HIS A 122 -3.27 13.40 13.99
C HIS A 122 -4.24 14.37 14.66
N ALA A 123 -3.85 15.66 14.75
CA ALA A 123 -4.64 16.72 15.39
C ALA A 123 -5.20 16.32 16.78
N GLY A 124 -4.39 15.67 17.62
CA GLY A 124 -4.77 15.23 18.96
C GLY A 124 -5.70 14.01 19.02
N LYS A 125 -6.06 13.42 17.88
CA LYS A 125 -6.89 12.21 17.78
C LYS A 125 -6.05 11.02 17.34
N ARG A 126 -6.38 9.85 17.88
CA ARG A 126 -5.89 8.58 17.36
C ARG A 126 -6.77 8.18 16.18
N LEU A 127 -6.16 8.00 15.02
CA LEU A 127 -6.81 7.60 13.79
C LEU A 127 -6.27 6.25 13.31
N LYS A 128 -7.10 5.49 12.59
CA LYS A 128 -6.70 4.27 11.89
C LYS A 128 -7.17 4.33 10.44
N ILE A 129 -6.26 4.10 9.50
CA ILE A 129 -6.61 4.01 8.08
C ILE A 129 -7.51 2.79 7.86
N HIS A 130 -8.60 2.98 7.13
CA HIS A 130 -9.51 1.91 6.74
C HIS A 130 -9.54 1.68 5.23
N ASP A 131 -9.23 2.69 4.42
CA ASP A 131 -9.11 2.58 2.96
C ASP A 131 -8.27 3.74 2.39
N LEU A 132 -7.89 3.61 1.12
CA LEU A 132 -7.25 4.67 0.33
C LEU A 132 -8.12 4.98 -0.89
N ARG A 133 -8.27 6.26 -1.24
CA ARG A 133 -8.96 6.69 -2.47
C ARG A 133 -7.94 7.25 -3.46
N PHE A 134 -7.86 6.66 -4.64
CA PHE A 134 -7.02 7.08 -5.75
C PHE A 134 -7.83 7.82 -6.80
N ALA A 135 -7.17 8.57 -7.69
CA ALA A 135 -7.78 9.07 -8.91
C ALA A 135 -8.26 7.90 -9.79
N ASP A 136 -9.19 8.15 -10.73
CA ASP A 136 -9.75 7.10 -11.59
C ASP A 136 -8.68 6.41 -12.47
N GLY A 137 -7.59 7.11 -12.82
CA GLY A 137 -6.42 6.57 -13.52
C GLY A 137 -5.36 5.94 -12.60
N MET A 138 -5.64 5.85 -11.30
CA MET A 138 -4.78 5.34 -10.23
C MET A 138 -3.37 5.95 -10.17
N GLU A 139 -3.10 7.04 -10.87
CA GLU A 139 -1.80 7.69 -10.95
C GLU A 139 -1.45 8.48 -9.69
N ARG A 140 -2.46 8.75 -8.86
CA ARG A 140 -2.35 9.58 -7.66
C ARG A 140 -3.30 9.11 -6.56
N LEU A 141 -2.85 9.19 -5.31
CA LEU A 141 -3.69 9.12 -4.13
C LEU A 141 -4.42 10.47 -3.96
N GLU A 142 -5.74 10.45 -3.76
CA GLU A 142 -6.55 11.66 -3.52
C GLU A 142 -6.81 11.86 -2.03
N SER A 143 -7.05 10.76 -1.31
CA SER A 143 -7.30 10.82 0.13
C SER A 143 -7.00 9.52 0.87
N ILE A 144 -6.68 9.67 2.15
CA ILE A 144 -6.67 8.60 3.14
C ILE A 144 -8.02 8.59 3.84
N LEU A 145 -8.71 7.46 3.78
CA LEU A 145 -9.94 7.25 4.51
C LEU A 145 -9.58 6.60 5.85
N ALA A 146 -9.75 7.34 6.94
CA ALA A 146 -9.44 6.93 8.30
C ALA A 146 -10.68 6.92 9.21
N LYS A 147 -10.53 6.36 10.41
CA LYS A 147 -11.53 6.40 11.48
C LYS A 147 -10.87 6.75 12.80
N ASP A 148 -11.57 7.51 13.65
CA ASP A 148 -11.15 7.71 15.03
C ASP A 148 -11.55 6.52 15.94
N ASP A 149 -11.20 6.61 17.23
CA ASP A 149 -11.49 5.57 18.23
C ASP A 149 -12.99 5.32 18.47
N VAL A 150 -13.87 6.24 18.02
CA VAL A 150 -15.33 6.08 18.06
C VAL A 150 -15.92 5.80 16.67
N PHE A 151 -15.08 5.33 15.74
CA PHE A 151 -15.42 4.93 14.37
C PHE A 151 -15.97 6.04 13.48
N ARG A 152 -15.79 7.31 13.85
CA ARG A 152 -16.20 8.44 12.98
C ARG A 152 -15.23 8.53 11.80
N PRO A 153 -15.75 8.63 10.56
CA PRO A 153 -14.90 8.75 9.39
C PRO A 153 -14.16 10.09 9.39
N VAL A 154 -12.90 10.03 8.99
CA VAL A 154 -12.04 11.20 8.72
C VAL A 154 -11.40 10.96 7.37
N GLU A 155 -11.48 11.95 6.49
CA GLU A 155 -10.80 11.94 5.19
C GLU A 155 -9.64 12.94 5.27
N LEU A 156 -8.44 12.48 4.94
CA LEU A 156 -7.22 13.30 4.94
C LEU A 156 -6.69 13.39 3.52
N HIS A 157 -6.40 14.61 3.08
CA HIS A 157 -5.89 14.93 1.77
C HIS A 157 -4.41 15.31 1.81
N ARG A 158 -3.84 15.48 0.61
CA ARG A 158 -2.49 15.97 0.44
C ARG A 158 -2.29 17.31 1.16
N GLY A 159 -1.21 17.40 1.93
CA GLY A 159 -0.86 18.59 2.72
C GLY A 159 -1.40 18.58 4.14
N GLU A 160 -2.39 17.72 4.45
CA GLU A 160 -2.89 17.54 5.83
C GLU A 160 -2.04 16.53 6.62
N VAL A 161 -1.38 15.62 5.91
CA VAL A 161 -0.54 14.57 6.52
C VAL A 161 0.68 14.26 5.66
N ASP A 162 1.83 14.06 6.30
CA ASP A 162 3.02 13.50 5.68
C ASP A 162 2.90 11.97 5.63
N LEU A 163 2.76 11.41 4.42
CA LEU A 163 2.59 9.97 4.21
C LEU A 163 3.73 9.14 4.82
N LEU A 164 4.97 9.62 4.71
CA LEU A 164 6.12 8.83 5.16
C LEU A 164 6.16 8.73 6.69
N SER A 165 5.67 9.77 7.39
CA SER A 165 5.53 9.76 8.85
C SER A 165 4.51 8.72 9.36
N LEU A 166 3.62 8.22 8.49
CA LEU A 166 2.62 7.20 8.84
C LEU A 166 3.19 5.78 8.84
N ARG A 167 4.39 5.58 8.29
CA ARG A 167 5.07 4.28 8.39
C ARG A 167 5.33 3.98 9.85
N GLY A 168 5.17 2.71 10.21
CA GLY A 168 5.27 2.28 11.60
C GLY A 168 6.50 2.83 12.32
N GLY A 169 6.27 3.72 13.28
CA GLY A 169 7.17 3.92 14.41
C GLY A 169 7.30 2.60 15.16
N MET A 170 8.41 1.91 14.94
CA MET A 170 8.89 0.86 15.85
C MET A 170 10.35 1.11 16.17
N ARG A 171 10.57 2.10 17.02
CA ARG A 171 11.68 2.13 17.99
C ARG A 171 11.33 3.04 19.17
N ASN A 172 10.20 2.81 19.84
CA ASN A 172 10.07 3.30 21.20
C ASN A 172 10.95 2.40 22.08
N GLY A 173 12.07 2.96 22.52
CA GLY A 173 12.92 2.37 23.53
C GLY A 173 12.10 2.13 24.78
N VAL A 174 11.89 0.85 25.09
CA VAL A 174 11.81 0.44 26.49
C VAL A 174 13.21 0.02 26.84
N ALA A 175 14.03 0.99 27.27
CA ALA A 175 15.10 0.66 28.19
C ALA A 175 14.40 0.04 29.40
N ARG A 176 14.42 -1.29 29.50
CA ARG A 176 14.11 -1.94 30.77
C ARG A 176 15.14 -1.43 31.76
N PRO A 177 14.74 -0.85 32.91
CA PRO A 177 15.70 -0.57 33.97
C PRO A 177 16.34 -1.91 34.35
N SER A 178 17.68 -1.91 34.36
CA SER A 178 18.48 -3.00 34.92
C SER A 178 18.08 -3.21 36.37
N SER A 179 17.39 -4.30 36.67
CA SER A 179 17.13 -4.69 38.05
C SER A 179 18.44 -5.11 38.73
N PRO A 180 18.60 -4.86 40.05
CA PRO A 180 19.89 -4.97 40.73
C PRO A 180 20.29 -6.43 40.96
N SER A 181 21.60 -6.67 40.96
CA SER A 181 22.20 -7.92 41.46
C SER A 181 21.74 -8.20 42.89
N ALA A 182 21.08 -9.34 43.09
CA ALA A 182 20.93 -9.92 44.41
C ALA A 182 22.24 -10.67 44.75
N LYS A 183 22.86 -10.24 45.85
CA LYS A 183 24.02 -10.86 46.47
C LYS A 183 23.70 -12.28 46.95
N ALA A 184 24.74 -13.10 46.92
CA ALA A 184 24.84 -14.43 47.50
C ALA A 184 24.38 -14.53 48.96
N LEU A 185 23.85 -15.70 49.30
CA LEU A 185 24.06 -16.41 50.57
C LEU A 185 24.30 -17.88 50.24
#